data_AF-A0AB33C1I2-F1
#
_entry.id   AF-A0AB33C1I2-F1
#
_cell.length_a   1.000
_cell.length_b   1.000
_cell.length_c   1.000
_cell.angle_alpha   90.00
_cell.angle_beta   90.00
_cell.angle_gamma   90.00
#
_symmetry.space_group_name_H-M   'P 1'
#
loop_
_entity.id
_entity.type
_entity.pdbx_description
1 polymer ?
#
loop_
_entity_poly.entity_id
_entity_poly.type
_entity_poly.pdbx_seq_one_letter_code
_entity_poly.pdbx_strand_id
1 'polypeptide(L)'
;MILDKFLNLKGTSIQGYLHLENIGIVCRIESKSQKAICPRCGLESDKLHQNHRHLVKDLSISGQPVYLQVNRRQFKCDNCQKPFSEELDFVAKKRTYTKRLAENILEQLKEGDILNVSRRNDVTEEEIQRMIEDIAEEITETDLSKLKRLGIDEIALVKGQKNYCAVLVNLDTGKRLFVTLYAKSTDKMPR
;
A
#
# COMPACT_ATOMS: atom_id res chain seq x y z
N MET A 1 22.23 -12.16 -9.38
CA MET A 1 22.19 -11.81 -10.83
C MET A 1 22.10 -10.30 -11.00
N ILE A 2 22.40 -9.72 -12.19
CA ILE A 2 22.24 -8.28 -12.46
C ILE A 2 20.81 -7.82 -12.15
N LEU A 3 19.82 -8.66 -12.47
CA LEU A 3 18.40 -8.39 -12.23
C LEU A 3 18.04 -8.17 -10.74
N ASP A 4 18.74 -8.82 -9.78
CA ASP A 4 18.47 -8.62 -8.35
C ASP A 4 18.75 -7.19 -7.91
N LYS A 5 19.82 -6.60 -8.47
CA LYS A 5 20.18 -5.19 -8.24
C LYS A 5 19.16 -4.25 -8.86
N PHE A 6 18.55 -4.67 -9.97
CA PHE A 6 17.57 -3.87 -10.70
C PHE A 6 16.21 -3.82 -9.97
N LEU A 7 15.67 -4.98 -9.53
CA LEU A 7 14.43 -4.98 -8.76
C LEU A 7 14.63 -4.38 -7.37
N ASN A 8 15.80 -4.55 -6.75
CA ASN A 8 16.16 -3.97 -5.45
C ASN A 8 15.13 -4.26 -4.33
N LEU A 9 14.54 -5.46 -4.35
CA LEU A 9 13.62 -5.91 -3.32
C LEU A 9 14.39 -6.55 -2.16
N LYS A 10 14.46 -5.86 -1.02
CA LYS A 10 15.15 -6.34 0.19
C LYS A 10 14.61 -7.69 0.64
N GLY A 11 15.50 -8.53 1.19
CA GLY A 11 15.13 -9.85 1.71
C GLY A 11 14.74 -10.90 0.66
N THR A 12 14.74 -10.57 -0.64
CA THR A 12 14.36 -11.50 -1.71
C THR A 12 15.48 -11.73 -2.72
N SER A 13 15.33 -12.77 -3.51
CA SER A 13 16.19 -13.13 -4.63
C SER A 13 15.35 -13.54 -5.83
N ILE A 14 15.77 -13.12 -7.03
CA ILE A 14 15.15 -13.51 -8.28
C ILE A 14 15.73 -14.87 -8.66
N GLN A 15 14.85 -15.85 -8.81
CA GLN A 15 15.19 -17.20 -9.23
C GLN A 15 15.16 -17.36 -10.74
N GLY A 16 14.45 -16.47 -11.43
CA GLY A 16 14.34 -16.44 -12.89
C GLY A 16 13.31 -15.43 -13.33
N TYR A 17 13.23 -15.22 -14.64
CA TYR A 17 12.20 -14.37 -15.23
C TYR A 17 11.73 -14.97 -16.56
N LEU A 18 10.52 -14.60 -16.95
CA LEU A 18 9.92 -14.89 -18.24
C LEU A 18 9.50 -13.57 -18.87
N HIS A 19 9.72 -13.43 -20.16
CA HIS A 19 9.14 -12.35 -20.95
C HIS A 19 7.98 -12.93 -21.74
N LEU A 20 6.77 -12.45 -21.46
CA LEU A 20 5.54 -12.91 -22.08
C LEU A 20 5.02 -11.82 -23.02
N GLU A 21 4.83 -12.16 -24.29
CA GLU A 21 4.29 -11.23 -25.28
C GLU A 21 2.96 -10.65 -24.82
N ASN A 22 2.80 -9.33 -24.98
CA ASN A 22 1.60 -8.55 -24.60
C ASN A 22 1.25 -8.52 -23.11
N ILE A 23 1.98 -9.24 -22.25
CA ILE A 23 1.78 -9.24 -20.80
C ILE A 23 2.90 -8.47 -20.11
N GLY A 24 4.16 -8.73 -20.47
CA GLY A 24 5.33 -8.08 -19.88
C GLY A 24 6.27 -9.08 -19.20
N ILE A 25 7.03 -8.60 -18.21
CA ILE A 25 8.09 -9.36 -17.53
C ILE A 25 7.54 -9.98 -16.25
N VAL A 26 7.64 -11.31 -16.12
CA VAL A 26 7.28 -12.04 -14.90
C VAL A 26 8.54 -12.51 -14.21
N CYS A 27 8.86 -11.92 -13.06
CA CYS A 27 10.01 -12.28 -12.24
C CYS A 27 9.59 -13.25 -11.12
N ARG A 28 10.18 -14.45 -11.08
CA ARG A 28 9.98 -15.37 -9.95
C ARG A 28 10.90 -15.00 -8.82
N ILE A 29 10.33 -14.65 -7.67
CA ILE A 29 11.07 -14.24 -6.48
C ILE A 29 10.85 -15.21 -5.33
N GLU A 30 11.91 -15.46 -4.57
CA GLU A 30 11.85 -16.24 -3.34
C GLU A 30 12.53 -15.46 -2.20
N SER A 31 12.01 -15.62 -0.99
CA SER A 31 12.61 -15.04 0.21
C SER A 31 13.96 -15.70 0.49
N LYS A 32 14.95 -14.87 0.85
CA LYS A 32 16.29 -15.33 1.26
C LYS A 32 16.29 -15.99 2.63
N SER A 33 15.36 -15.60 3.49
CA SER A 33 15.21 -16.21 4.81
C SER A 33 14.54 -17.57 4.69
N GLN A 34 15.03 -18.57 5.42
CA GLN A 34 14.35 -19.87 5.57
C GLN A 34 13.41 -19.90 6.78
N LYS A 35 13.34 -18.81 7.54
CA LYS A 35 12.57 -18.68 8.78
C LYS A 35 11.60 -17.51 8.70
N ALA A 36 10.53 -17.58 9.50
CA ALA A 36 9.62 -16.46 9.72
C ALA A 36 9.26 -16.34 11.21
N ILE A 37 8.98 -15.11 11.65
CA ILE A 37 8.58 -14.80 13.02
C ILE A 37 7.08 -15.00 13.19
N CYS A 38 6.67 -15.77 14.19
CA CYS A 38 5.26 -15.98 14.50
C CYS A 38 4.64 -14.69 15.05
N PRO A 39 3.61 -14.10 14.40
CA PRO A 39 3.03 -12.83 14.82
C PRO A 39 2.27 -12.91 16.16
N ARG A 40 2.03 -14.11 16.68
CA ARG A 40 1.28 -14.33 17.94
C ARG A 40 2.19 -14.42 19.17
N CYS A 41 3.41 -14.91 19.03
CA CYS A 41 4.30 -15.16 20.17
C CYS A 41 5.73 -14.66 19.97
N GLY A 42 6.07 -14.11 18.80
CA GLY A 42 7.39 -13.56 18.49
C GLY A 42 8.49 -14.60 18.24
N LEU A 43 8.23 -15.89 18.42
CA LEU A 43 9.22 -16.94 18.16
C LEU A 43 9.37 -17.23 16.67
N GLU A 44 10.59 -17.49 16.22
CA GLU A 44 10.88 -17.94 14.86
C GLU A 44 10.40 -19.38 14.62
N SER A 45 10.04 -19.67 13.38
CA SER A 45 9.82 -21.03 12.88
C SER A 45 10.47 -21.20 11.52
N ASP A 46 11.10 -22.35 11.30
CA ASP A 46 11.56 -22.88 10.01
C ASP A 46 10.63 -23.99 9.47
N LYS A 47 9.60 -24.38 10.22
CA LYS A 47 8.66 -25.44 9.84
C LYS A 47 7.67 -24.95 8.79
N LEU A 48 8.08 -25.06 7.54
CA LEU A 48 7.23 -24.80 6.39
C LEU A 48 5.98 -25.69 6.43
N HIS A 49 4.81 -25.07 6.37
CA HIS A 49 3.52 -25.75 6.34
C HIS A 49 2.94 -25.78 4.93
N GLN A 50 2.88 -24.62 4.24
CA GLN A 50 2.31 -24.48 2.91
C GLN A 50 3.01 -23.37 2.11
N ASN A 51 2.96 -23.44 0.79
CA ASN A 51 3.42 -22.38 -0.12
C ASN A 51 2.21 -21.77 -0.82
N HIS A 52 2.10 -20.44 -0.83
CA HIS A 52 1.05 -19.73 -1.57
C HIS A 52 1.68 -18.79 -2.61
N ARG A 53 1.67 -19.24 -3.86
CA ARG A 53 2.14 -18.43 -4.99
C ARG A 53 1.03 -17.55 -5.53
N HIS A 54 1.36 -16.29 -5.77
CA HIS A 54 0.48 -15.31 -6.38
C HIS A 54 1.30 -14.31 -7.19
N LEU A 55 0.64 -13.63 -8.13
CA LEU A 55 1.23 -12.57 -8.91
C LEU A 55 1.00 -11.23 -8.21
N VAL A 56 2.04 -10.41 -8.18
CA VAL A 56 2.04 -9.07 -7.61
C VAL A 56 2.54 -8.10 -8.67
N LYS A 57 1.72 -7.12 -9.06
CA LYS A 57 2.09 -6.06 -10.00
C LYS A 57 3.12 -5.13 -9.35
N ASP A 58 4.07 -4.68 -10.14
CA ASP A 58 5.20 -3.89 -9.69
C ASP A 58 5.53 -2.78 -10.70
N LEU A 59 6.52 -1.93 -10.37
CA LEU A 59 6.95 -0.85 -11.25
C LEU A 59 7.41 -1.38 -12.60
N SER A 60 6.93 -0.75 -13.67
CA SER A 60 7.33 -1.06 -15.05
C SER A 60 8.83 -0.88 -15.27
N ILE A 61 9.41 -1.73 -16.09
CA ILE A 61 10.84 -1.71 -16.44
C ILE A 61 10.95 -1.36 -17.91
N SER A 62 11.57 -0.22 -18.22
CA SER A 62 11.71 0.26 -19.61
C SER A 62 10.37 0.33 -20.35
N GLY A 63 9.31 0.74 -19.64
CA GLY A 63 7.94 0.81 -20.17
C GLY A 63 7.20 -0.53 -20.27
N GLN A 64 7.85 -1.66 -19.93
CA GLN A 64 7.20 -2.97 -19.90
C GLN A 64 6.55 -3.22 -18.53
N PRO A 65 5.30 -3.70 -18.48
CA PRO A 65 4.68 -4.11 -17.23
C PRO A 65 5.49 -5.21 -16.54
N VAL A 66 5.57 -5.15 -15.20
CA VAL A 66 6.30 -6.14 -14.41
C VAL A 66 5.41 -6.77 -13.37
N TYR A 67 5.50 -8.10 -13.30
CA TYR A 67 4.81 -8.94 -12.33
C TYR A 67 5.83 -9.77 -11.55
N LEU A 68 5.64 -9.83 -10.24
CA LEU A 68 6.41 -10.67 -9.34
C LEU A 68 5.60 -11.92 -9.04
N GLN A 69 6.10 -13.09 -9.40
CA GLN A 69 5.57 -14.34 -8.88
C GLN A 69 6.13 -14.57 -7.48
N VAL A 70 5.34 -14.21 -6.48
CA VAL A 70 5.71 -14.21 -5.07
C VAL A 70 5.22 -15.47 -4.41
N ASN A 71 6.09 -16.15 -3.67
CA ASN A 71 5.71 -17.21 -2.75
C ASN A 71 5.57 -16.63 -1.34
N ARG A 72 4.32 -16.48 -0.85
CA ARG A 72 4.07 -16.16 0.56
C ARG A 72 3.91 -17.46 1.32
N ARG A 73 4.98 -17.89 1.97
CA ARG A 73 5.04 -19.15 2.70
C ARG A 73 4.22 -19.07 3.98
N GLN A 74 3.64 -20.20 4.36
CA GLN A 74 2.99 -20.40 5.64
C GLN A 74 3.84 -21.35 6.48
N PHE A 75 4.10 -20.97 7.72
CA PHE A 75 4.88 -21.74 8.69
C PHE A 75 3.98 -22.25 9.81
N LYS A 76 4.36 -23.34 10.47
CA LYS A 76 3.72 -23.81 11.71
C LYS A 76 4.55 -23.38 12.92
N CYS A 77 3.93 -22.65 13.86
CA CYS A 77 4.61 -22.24 15.08
C CYS A 77 4.69 -23.42 16.06
N ASP A 78 5.87 -23.69 16.62
CA ASP A 78 6.06 -24.76 17.61
C ASP A 78 5.50 -24.44 18.99
N ASN A 79 5.43 -23.16 19.36
CA ASN A 79 4.81 -22.75 20.62
C ASN A 79 3.29 -22.66 20.50
N CYS A 80 2.77 -21.95 19.50
CA CYS A 80 1.32 -21.75 19.35
C CYS A 80 0.60 -22.94 18.71
N GLN A 81 1.33 -23.87 18.07
CA GLN A 81 0.80 -24.99 17.28
C GLN A 81 -0.16 -24.60 16.13
N LYS A 82 -0.20 -23.31 15.79
CA LYS A 82 -1.05 -22.72 14.74
C LYS A 82 -0.22 -22.27 13.53
N PRO A 83 -0.77 -22.37 12.31
CA PRO A 83 -0.10 -21.84 11.12
C PRO A 83 -0.10 -20.31 11.08
N PHE A 84 0.87 -19.72 10.40
CA PHE A 84 0.95 -18.28 10.14
C PHE A 84 1.67 -18.02 8.81
N SER A 85 1.25 -16.98 8.09
CA SER A 85 1.91 -16.56 6.86
C SER A 85 3.10 -15.67 7.18
N GLU A 86 4.17 -15.77 6.39
CA GLU A 86 5.29 -14.83 6.49
C GLU A 86 4.86 -13.41 6.08
N GLU A 87 5.49 -12.44 6.72
CA GLU A 87 5.41 -11.04 6.33
C GLU A 87 6.43 -10.76 5.22
N LEU A 88 6.03 -9.93 4.27
CA LEU A 88 6.87 -9.51 3.15
C LEU A 88 6.84 -7.99 3.11
N ASP A 89 7.99 -7.35 3.33
CA ASP A 89 8.06 -5.89 3.49
C ASP A 89 7.54 -5.12 2.26
N PHE A 90 7.75 -5.67 1.07
CA PHE A 90 7.41 -5.02 -0.20
C PHE A 90 5.96 -5.19 -0.64
N VAL A 91 5.18 -6.08 -0.01
CA VAL A 91 3.78 -6.36 -0.38
C VAL A 91 2.94 -6.67 0.85
N ALA A 92 1.88 -5.87 1.06
CA ALA A 92 0.95 -6.07 2.16
C ALA A 92 0.14 -7.37 2.02
N LYS A 93 -0.44 -7.83 3.13
CA LYS A 93 -1.29 -9.04 3.12
C LYS A 93 -2.48 -8.83 2.19
N LYS A 94 -2.81 -9.87 1.41
CA LYS A 94 -3.95 -9.89 0.47
C LYS A 94 -3.89 -8.87 -0.68
N ARG A 95 -2.79 -8.14 -0.84
CA ARG A 95 -2.60 -7.21 -1.96
C ARG A 95 -1.88 -7.89 -3.12
N THR A 96 -2.23 -7.46 -4.33
CA THR A 96 -1.67 -7.94 -5.60
C THR A 96 -0.80 -6.88 -6.27
N TYR A 97 -0.32 -5.90 -5.50
CA TYR A 97 0.61 -4.85 -5.94
C TYR A 97 1.67 -4.59 -4.87
N THR A 98 2.84 -4.10 -5.27
CA THR A 98 3.90 -3.72 -4.32
C THR A 98 3.60 -2.38 -3.66
N LYS A 99 4.13 -2.18 -2.44
CA LYS A 99 4.03 -0.89 -1.73
C LYS A 99 4.63 0.26 -2.55
N ARG A 100 5.80 0.01 -3.16
CA ARG A 100 6.47 0.99 -4.01
C ARG A 100 5.67 1.37 -5.26
N LEU A 101 4.85 0.46 -5.79
CA LEU A 101 3.92 0.78 -6.87
C LEU A 101 2.83 1.72 -6.36
N ALA A 102 2.22 1.42 -5.21
CA ALA A 102 1.21 2.27 -4.59
C ALA A 102 1.75 3.70 -4.32
N GLU A 103 2.96 3.82 -3.76
CA GLU A 103 3.64 5.10 -3.54
C GLU A 103 3.86 5.85 -4.86
N ASN A 104 4.28 5.16 -5.92
CA ASN A 104 4.50 5.76 -7.23
C ASN A 104 3.19 6.26 -7.87
N ILE A 105 2.10 5.48 -7.76
CA ILE A 105 0.76 5.90 -8.20
C ILE A 105 0.33 7.16 -7.47
N LEU A 106 0.50 7.20 -6.14
CA LEU A 106 0.16 8.37 -5.34
C LEU A 106 0.94 9.61 -5.77
N GLU A 107 2.22 9.48 -6.10
CA GLU A 107 3.02 10.60 -6.63
C GLU A 107 2.47 11.10 -7.98
N GLN A 108 2.11 10.19 -8.89
CA GLN A 108 1.53 10.56 -10.18
C GLN A 108 0.18 11.30 -10.04
N LEU A 109 -0.64 10.93 -9.05
CA LEU A 109 -1.93 11.57 -8.78
C LEU A 109 -1.79 13.00 -8.25
N LYS A 110 -0.64 13.41 -7.73
CA LYS A 110 -0.41 14.81 -7.33
C LYS A 110 -0.42 15.76 -8.54
N GLU A 111 -0.09 15.24 -9.72
CA GLU A 111 0.07 16.02 -10.95
C GLU A 111 -0.91 15.60 -12.06
N GLY A 112 -1.82 14.66 -11.80
CA GLY A 112 -2.73 14.10 -12.80
C GLY A 112 -4.02 13.55 -12.21
N ASP A 113 -4.97 13.21 -13.08
CA ASP A 113 -6.24 12.59 -12.70
C ASP A 113 -6.18 11.06 -12.67
N ILE A 114 -7.12 10.47 -11.91
CA ILE A 114 -7.22 9.03 -11.69
C ILE A 114 -7.29 8.24 -13.00
N LEU A 115 -8.05 8.72 -14.00
CA LEU A 115 -8.25 8.02 -15.26
C LEU A 115 -6.96 7.93 -16.08
N ASN A 116 -6.22 9.03 -16.16
CA ASN A 116 -4.93 9.06 -16.86
C ASN A 116 -3.86 8.22 -16.15
N VAL A 117 -3.81 8.28 -14.82
CA VAL A 117 -2.88 7.46 -14.02
C VAL A 117 -3.23 5.97 -14.13
N SER A 118 -4.52 5.62 -14.07
CA SER A 118 -5.01 4.26 -14.30
C SER A 118 -4.52 3.69 -15.63
N ARG A 119 -4.76 4.40 -16.73
CA ARG A 119 -4.36 3.97 -18.09
C ARG A 119 -2.85 3.83 -18.24
N ARG A 120 -2.06 4.76 -17.68
CA ARG A 120 -0.60 4.76 -17.81
C ARG A 120 0.05 3.57 -17.09
N ASN A 121 -0.54 3.13 -15.98
CA ASN A 121 0.04 2.10 -15.12
C ASN A 121 -0.69 0.75 -15.22
N ASP A 122 -1.70 0.66 -16.10
CA ASP A 122 -2.54 -0.53 -16.27
C ASP A 122 -3.19 -0.97 -14.94
N VAL A 123 -3.70 -0.04 -14.13
CA VAL A 123 -4.38 -0.36 -12.86
C VAL A 123 -5.80 0.17 -12.88
N THR A 124 -6.75 -0.52 -12.25
CA THR A 124 -8.14 -0.03 -12.20
C THR A 124 -8.30 1.13 -11.24
N GLU A 125 -9.34 1.93 -11.39
CA GLU A 125 -9.63 3.03 -10.45
C GLU A 125 -9.88 2.50 -9.03
N GLU A 126 -10.48 1.31 -8.89
CA GLU A 126 -10.66 0.64 -7.60
C GLU A 126 -9.33 0.17 -7.00
N GLU A 127 -8.36 -0.25 -7.83
CA GLU A 127 -7.00 -0.54 -7.35
C GLU A 127 -6.31 0.72 -6.84
N ILE A 128 -6.43 1.83 -7.57
CA ILE A 128 -5.91 3.13 -7.14
C ILE A 128 -6.53 3.55 -5.81
N GLN A 129 -7.85 3.47 -5.69
CA GLN A 129 -8.55 3.80 -4.44
C GLN A 129 -8.03 2.97 -3.26
N ARG A 130 -7.86 1.66 -3.47
CA ARG A 130 -7.29 0.75 -2.48
C ARG A 130 -5.84 1.08 -2.11
N MET A 131 -5.03 1.53 -3.07
CA MET A 131 -3.65 1.99 -2.81
C MET A 131 -3.63 3.25 -1.95
N ILE A 132 -4.54 4.19 -2.20
CA ILE A 132 -4.69 5.41 -1.39
C ILE A 132 -5.08 5.06 0.04
N GLU A 133 -6.04 4.16 0.22
CA GLU A 133 -6.49 3.68 1.54
C GLU A 133 -5.35 3.01 2.31
N ASP A 134 -4.60 2.11 1.66
CA ASP A 134 -3.44 1.45 2.27
C ASP A 134 -2.40 2.45 2.79
N ILE A 135 -2.08 3.48 2.00
CA ILE A 135 -1.11 4.51 2.41
C ILE A 135 -1.67 5.40 3.50
N ALA A 136 -2.96 5.75 3.44
CA ALA A 136 -3.62 6.57 4.45
C ALA A 136 -3.61 5.88 5.82
N GLU A 137 -3.90 4.58 5.88
CA GLU A 137 -3.82 3.80 7.11
C GLU A 137 -2.43 3.86 7.76
N GLU A 138 -1.35 3.81 6.96
CA GLU A 138 0.04 3.95 7.45
C GLU A 138 0.36 5.36 8.00
N ILE A 139 -0.35 6.40 7.57
CA ILE A 139 -0.12 7.81 7.99
C ILE A 139 -0.95 8.20 9.22
N THR A 140 -2.05 7.51 9.51
CA THR A 140 -3.07 7.94 10.50
C THR A 140 -2.64 7.97 11.97
N GLU A 141 -1.43 7.53 12.33
CA GLU A 141 -0.88 7.71 13.67
C GLU A 141 -0.34 9.13 13.89
N THR A 142 -1.23 10.12 13.99
CA THR A 142 -0.84 11.45 14.47
C THR A 142 -0.99 11.53 15.98
N ASP A 143 0.14 11.61 16.71
CA ASP A 143 0.13 11.86 18.15
C ASP A 143 -0.46 13.26 18.45
N LEU A 144 -1.70 13.26 18.95
CA LEU A 144 -2.44 14.47 19.33
C LEU A 144 -2.23 14.87 20.79
N SER A 145 -1.45 14.10 21.58
CA SER A 145 -1.28 14.34 23.02
C SER A 145 -0.70 15.72 23.36
N LYS A 146 0.04 16.32 22.41
CA LYS A 146 0.67 17.65 22.55
C LYS A 146 -0.11 18.78 21.87
N LEU A 147 -1.26 18.51 21.26
CA LEU A 147 -2.07 19.52 20.58
C LEU A 147 -2.67 20.49 21.61
N LYS A 148 -2.34 21.78 21.53
CA LYS A 148 -2.93 22.82 22.40
C LYS A 148 -3.88 23.74 21.64
N ARG A 149 -3.53 24.06 20.38
CA ARG A 149 -4.32 24.97 19.53
C ARG A 149 -4.65 24.30 18.20
N LEU A 150 -5.94 24.15 17.93
CA LEU A 150 -6.48 23.58 16.70
C LEU A 150 -7.06 24.68 15.82
N GLY A 151 -6.58 24.78 14.59
CA GLY A 151 -7.17 25.58 13.53
C GLY A 151 -8.12 24.72 12.72
N ILE A 152 -9.29 25.26 12.43
CA ILE A 152 -10.32 24.61 11.61
C ILE A 152 -10.64 25.59 10.49
N ASP A 153 -10.54 25.11 9.25
CA ASP A 153 -10.93 25.87 8.07
C ASP A 153 -11.79 25.02 7.13
N GLU A 154 -12.59 25.67 6.30
CA GLU A 154 -13.53 25.04 5.36
C GLU A 154 -13.14 25.38 3.91
N ILE A 155 -12.90 24.35 3.10
CA ILE A 155 -12.66 24.48 1.65
C ILE A 155 -13.88 23.95 0.90
N ALA A 156 -14.51 24.81 0.10
CA ALA A 156 -15.53 24.37 -0.86
C ALA A 156 -14.87 23.66 -2.04
N LEU A 157 -15.13 22.36 -2.21
CA LEU A 157 -14.51 21.54 -3.26
C LEU A 157 -15.05 21.88 -4.65
N VAL A 158 -16.35 22.14 -4.73
CA VAL A 158 -17.01 22.61 -5.94
C VAL A 158 -17.95 23.74 -5.57
N LYS A 159 -17.76 24.91 -6.20
CA LYS A 159 -18.64 26.06 -5.97
C LYS A 159 -20.09 25.68 -6.27
N GLY A 160 -20.98 25.91 -5.30
CA GLY A 160 -22.42 25.70 -5.43
C GLY A 160 -22.93 24.28 -5.11
N GLN A 161 -22.08 23.27 -4.94
CA GLN A 161 -22.51 21.88 -4.73
C GLN A 161 -22.57 21.44 -3.26
N LYS A 162 -22.39 22.35 -2.29
CA LYS A 162 -22.42 22.08 -0.83
C LYS A 162 -21.48 20.94 -0.36
N ASN A 163 -20.48 20.60 -1.17
CA ASN A 163 -19.43 19.66 -0.82
C ASN A 163 -18.24 20.44 -0.25
N TYR A 164 -18.02 20.27 1.04
CA TYR A 164 -17.00 20.98 1.78
C TYR A 164 -15.99 20.01 2.35
N CYS A 165 -14.80 20.54 2.56
CA CYS A 165 -13.72 19.85 3.19
C CYS A 165 -13.29 20.65 4.42
N ALA A 166 -13.36 20.06 5.61
CA ALA A 166 -12.75 20.65 6.80
C ALA A 166 -11.26 20.29 6.82
N VAL A 167 -10.43 21.32 6.96
CA VAL A 167 -8.99 21.19 7.17
C VAL A 167 -8.69 21.47 8.62
N LEU A 168 -8.12 20.48 9.30
CA LEU A 168 -7.69 20.58 10.70
C LEU A 168 -6.18 20.77 10.76
N VAL A 169 -5.72 21.81 11.44
CA VAL A 169 -4.29 22.18 11.52
C VAL A 169 -3.88 22.36 12.97
N ASN A 170 -2.75 21.77 13.36
CA ASN A 170 -2.12 22.08 14.64
C ASN A 170 -1.45 23.45 14.52
N LEU A 171 -2.03 24.48 15.14
CA LEU A 171 -1.53 25.86 15.06
C LEU A 171 -0.20 26.06 15.80
N ASP A 172 0.17 25.14 16.69
CA ASP A 172 1.46 25.19 17.39
C ASP A 172 2.62 24.75 16.49
N THR A 173 2.37 23.84 15.55
CA THR A 173 3.40 23.25 14.67
C THR A 173 3.26 23.65 13.21
N GLY A 174 2.13 24.21 12.81
CA GLY A 174 1.76 24.43 11.41
C GLY A 174 1.48 23.14 10.63
N LYS A 175 1.51 21.97 11.28
CA LYS A 175 1.25 20.69 10.61
C LYS A 175 -0.25 20.47 10.42
N ARG A 176 -0.62 20.07 9.21
CA ARG A 176 -1.98 19.59 8.89
C ARG A 176 -2.20 18.26 9.59
N LEU A 177 -3.30 18.14 10.32
CA LEU A 177 -3.65 16.95 11.09
C LEU A 177 -4.58 16.04 10.29
N PHE A 178 -5.60 16.62 9.66
CA PHE A 178 -6.66 15.86 9.00
C PHE A 178 -7.41 16.70 7.97
N VAL A 179 -7.96 16.03 6.97
CA VAL A 179 -8.75 16.61 5.89
C VAL A 179 -9.99 15.72 5.74
N THR A 180 -11.18 16.23 6.05
CA THR A 180 -12.42 15.44 6.02
C THR A 180 -13.46 16.04 5.09
N LEU A 181 -14.12 15.18 4.33
CA LEU A 181 -15.25 15.54 3.49
C LEU A 181 -16.53 15.55 4.34
N TYR A 182 -17.35 16.59 4.22
CA TYR A 182 -18.73 16.56 4.69
C TYR A 182 -19.65 17.27 3.70
N ALA A 183 -20.80 16.65 3.47
CA ALA A 183 -21.92 17.30 2.82
C ALA A 183 -22.74 18.03 3.89
N LYS A 184 -23.08 19.29 3.65
CA LYS A 184 -23.94 20.04 4.56
C LYS A 184 -25.35 19.42 4.53
N SER A 185 -25.70 18.58 5.52
CA SER A 185 -27.07 18.08 5.67
C SER A 185 -27.99 19.26 5.96
N THR A 186 -29.11 19.34 5.26
CA THR A 186 -30.15 20.34 5.50
C THR A 186 -31.03 19.93 6.67
N ASP A 187 -30.44 19.71 7.85
CA ASP A 187 -31.25 19.60 9.07
C ASP A 187 -31.21 20.93 9.82
N LYS A 188 -32.39 21.56 9.83
CA LYS A 188 -32.67 22.70 10.70
C LYS A 188 -32.49 22.22 12.14
N MET A 189 -31.49 22.76 12.81
CA MET A 189 -31.35 22.67 14.26
C MET A 189 -32.68 23.09 14.92
N PRO A 190 -33.35 22.22 15.71
CA PRO A 190 -34.54 22.61 16.42
C PRO A 190 -34.14 23.70 17.42
N ARG A 191 -34.94 24.77 17.45
CA ARG A 191 -34.77 25.93 18.33
C ARG A 191 -34.96 25.53 19.80
#